data_AF-A0A532CP32-F1
#
_entry.id   AF-A0A532CP32-F1
#
_cell.length_a   1.000
_cell.length_b   1.000
_cell.length_c   1.000
_cell.angle_alpha   90.00
_cell.angle_beta   90.00
_cell.angle_gamma   90.00
#
_symmetry.space_group_name_H-M   'P 1'
#
loop_
_entity.id
_entity.type
_entity.pdbx_description
1 polymer ?
#
loop_
_entity_poly.entity_id
_entity_poly.type
_entity_poly.pdbx_seq_one_letter_code
_entity_poly.pdbx_strand_id
1 'polypeptide(L)'
;MLKTGLRTIEVSRARIEHLQDLVPGEKWRLWVHGKGRASADESVQVLKEVYERIQTYLAFRPDPLQGSDPLFATTACVDRGGNIVTAAGKRLSTRAIHRIITEGLLLAGVKKPGIVVHSLRHSTPTFALLNDANPTRVQKMMRHQHYATTEIYVEEVQELLEGAEDAVTQI
;
A
#
# COMPACT_ATOMS: atom_id res chain seq x y z
N MET A 1 1.02 -1.89 0.37
CA MET A 1 -0.20 -1.47 -0.35
C MET A 1 -1.43 -2.14 0.24
N LEU A 2 -1.55 -3.48 0.19
CA LEU A 2 -2.73 -4.19 0.68
C LEU A 2 -3.12 -3.91 2.15
N LYS A 3 -2.14 -3.82 3.06
CA LYS A 3 -2.40 -3.60 4.49
C LYS A 3 -2.60 -2.14 4.90
N THR A 4 -2.34 -1.19 4.00
CA THR A 4 -2.27 0.24 4.32
C THR A 4 -3.02 1.14 3.32
N GLY A 5 -3.60 0.56 2.27
CA GLY A 5 -4.33 1.30 1.23
C GLY A 5 -3.46 2.26 0.42
N LEU A 6 -2.12 2.13 0.42
CA LEU A 6 -1.24 3.07 -0.28
C LEU A 6 -1.47 3.07 -1.81
N ARG A 7 -1.37 4.25 -2.44
CA ARG A 7 -1.27 4.40 -3.89
C ARG A 7 0.15 4.06 -4.36
N THR A 8 0.31 3.60 -5.59
CA THR A 8 1.64 3.29 -6.17
C THR A 8 2.58 4.50 -6.17
N ILE A 9 2.07 5.70 -6.40
CA ILE A 9 2.87 6.92 -6.35
C ILE A 9 3.34 7.27 -4.93
N GLU A 10 2.53 6.97 -3.90
CA GLU A 10 2.92 7.15 -2.51
C GLU A 10 4.05 6.18 -2.15
N VAL A 11 3.96 4.93 -2.59
CA VAL A 11 5.03 3.93 -2.44
C VAL A 11 6.31 4.35 -3.16
N SER A 12 6.19 4.85 -4.39
CA SER A 12 7.33 5.35 -5.17
C SER A 12 8.04 6.52 -4.48
N ARG A 13 7.29 7.45 -3.88
CA ARG A 13 7.86 8.66 -3.28
C ARG A 13 8.38 8.48 -1.85
N ALA A 14 7.94 7.44 -1.15
CA ALA A 14 8.33 7.16 0.22
C ALA A 14 9.86 7.12 0.40
N ARG A 15 10.33 7.76 1.47
CA ARG A 15 11.73 7.74 1.92
C ARG A 15 11.87 7.02 3.25
N ILE A 16 13.09 6.64 3.62
CA ILE A 16 13.36 5.94 4.88
C ILE A 16 12.93 6.80 6.07
N GLU A 17 13.26 8.09 6.07
CA GLU A 17 12.90 9.04 7.13
C GLU A 17 11.38 9.25 7.32
N HIS A 18 10.58 8.88 6.31
CA HIS A 18 9.12 8.99 6.39
C HIS A 18 8.51 7.86 7.23
N LEU A 19 9.25 6.77 7.45
CA LEU A 19 8.84 5.68 8.34
C LEU A 19 9.31 6.00 9.76
N GLN A 20 8.38 6.21 10.66
CA GLN A 20 8.64 6.66 12.02
C GLN A 20 7.84 5.84 13.04
N ASP A 21 8.31 5.78 14.27
CA ASP A 21 7.52 5.28 15.39
C ASP A 21 6.33 6.23 15.64
N LEU A 22 5.15 5.64 15.79
CA LEU A 22 3.97 6.32 16.33
C LEU A 22 3.86 6.08 17.84
N VAL A 23 4.08 4.83 18.25
CA VAL A 23 4.28 4.43 19.65
C VAL A 23 5.56 3.60 19.67
N PRO A 24 6.60 4.03 20.41
CA PRO A 24 7.90 3.36 20.42
C PRO A 24 7.78 1.85 20.61
N GLY A 25 8.24 1.07 19.62
CA GLY A 25 8.25 -0.40 19.68
C GLY A 25 6.90 -1.10 19.47
N GLU A 26 5.80 -0.37 19.33
CA GLU A 26 4.45 -0.97 19.21
C GLU A 26 3.76 -0.62 17.89
N LYS A 27 3.79 0.66 17.49
CA LYS A 27 3.06 1.16 16.32
C LYS A 27 3.95 2.06 15.50
N TRP A 28 3.88 1.93 14.19
CA TRP A 28 4.62 2.76 13.25
C TRP A 28 3.67 3.57 12.38
N ARG A 29 4.17 4.68 11.84
CA ARG A 29 3.50 5.44 10.80
C ARG A 29 4.43 5.65 9.62
N LEU A 30 3.86 5.65 8.43
CA LEU A 30 4.54 6.10 7.22
C LEU A 30 3.90 7.39 6.75
N TRP A 31 4.68 8.46 6.71
CA TRP A 31 4.29 9.72 6.10
C TRP A 31 4.24 9.59 4.57
N VAL A 32 3.19 10.14 3.96
CA VAL A 32 2.93 9.99 2.52
C VAL A 32 2.49 11.30 1.89
N HIS A 33 2.85 11.44 0.62
CA HIS A 33 2.48 12.60 -0.19
C HIS A 33 1.03 12.47 -0.66
N GLY A 34 0.15 13.35 -0.17
CA GLY A 34 -1.22 13.46 -0.63
C GLY A 34 -1.32 13.87 -2.12
N LYS A 35 -2.49 13.67 -2.73
CA LYS A 35 -2.74 14.06 -4.13
C LYS A 35 -2.50 15.56 -4.31
N GLY A 36 -1.67 15.94 -5.27
CA GLY A 36 -1.38 17.34 -5.59
C GLY A 36 -0.48 18.06 -4.58
N ARG A 37 0.08 17.36 -3.58
CA ARG A 37 0.95 17.96 -2.57
C ARG A 37 2.43 17.64 -2.80
N ALA A 38 3.28 18.62 -2.49
CA ALA A 38 4.73 18.49 -2.56
C ALA A 38 5.31 17.81 -1.31
N SER A 39 4.68 17.98 -0.14
CA SER A 39 5.11 17.45 1.15
C SER A 39 4.33 16.20 1.59
N ALA A 40 4.93 15.44 2.51
CA ALA A 40 4.36 14.22 3.07
C ALA A 40 3.55 14.55 4.34
N ASP A 41 2.33 15.10 4.16
CA ASP A 41 1.54 15.66 5.26
C ASP A 41 0.47 14.70 5.81
N GLU A 42 0.24 13.59 5.10
CA GLU A 42 -0.69 12.56 5.55
C GLU A 42 0.09 11.33 6.00
N SER A 43 -0.56 10.41 6.72
CA SER A 43 0.11 9.18 7.15
C SER A 43 -0.79 7.97 7.11
N VAL A 44 -0.17 6.81 6.97
CA VAL A 44 -0.77 5.52 7.27
C VAL A 44 -0.15 4.94 8.53
N GLN A 45 -0.95 4.24 9.32
CA GLN A 45 -0.41 3.35 10.35
C GLN A 45 0.15 2.10 9.68
N VAL A 46 1.34 1.68 10.11
CA VAL A 46 2.02 0.48 9.63
C VAL A 46 1.93 -0.59 10.73
N LEU A 47 1.39 -1.75 10.36
CA LEU A 47 1.27 -2.90 11.27
C LEU A 47 2.66 -3.49 11.56
N LYS A 48 2.83 -4.11 12.73
CA LYS A 48 4.07 -4.76 13.14
C LYS A 48 4.62 -5.73 12.09
N GLU A 49 3.77 -6.62 11.57
CA GLU A 49 4.15 -7.58 10.53
C GLU A 49 4.69 -6.90 9.26
N VAL A 50 4.14 -5.73 8.88
CA VAL A 50 4.57 -4.99 7.69
C VAL A 50 5.89 -4.29 7.97
N TYR A 51 6.02 -3.70 9.16
CA TYR A 51 7.24 -3.06 9.59
C TYR A 51 8.42 -4.04 9.62
N GLU A 52 8.24 -5.22 10.21
CA GLU A 52 9.26 -6.28 10.27
C GLU A 52 9.72 -6.72 8.86
N ARG A 53 8.79 -6.84 7.90
CA ARG A 53 9.12 -7.14 6.51
C ARG A 53 9.88 -5.99 5.84
N ILE A 54 9.54 -4.74 6.14
CA ILE A 54 10.29 -3.58 5.66
C ILE A 54 11.71 -3.58 6.24
N GLN A 55 11.88 -3.83 7.54
CA GLN A 55 13.19 -3.91 8.17
C GLN A 55 14.05 -5.03 7.57
N THR A 56 13.46 -6.21 7.35
CA THR A 56 14.12 -7.33 6.67
C THR A 56 14.58 -6.92 5.28
N TYR A 57 13.73 -6.24 4.50
CA TYR A 57 14.09 -5.72 3.19
C TYR A 57 15.23 -4.69 3.25
N LEU A 58 15.19 -3.75 4.22
CA LEU A 58 16.23 -2.73 4.38
C LEU A 58 17.58 -3.35 4.76
N ALA A 59 17.60 -4.43 5.52
CA ALA A 59 18.82 -5.17 5.85
C ALA A 59 19.50 -5.82 4.62
N PHE A 60 18.73 -6.11 3.56
CA PHE A 60 19.28 -6.60 2.29
C PHE A 60 19.77 -5.50 1.34
N ARG A 61 19.55 -4.21 1.68
CA ARG A 61 20.02 -3.13 0.81
C ARG A 61 21.53 -2.91 1.02
N PRO A 62 22.30 -2.77 -0.08
CA PRO A 62 23.71 -2.44 0.01
C PRO A 62 23.90 -1.00 0.51
N ASP A 63 25.08 -0.76 1.11
CA ASP A 63 25.58 0.52 1.61
C ASP A 63 24.85 1.10 2.84
N PRO A 64 25.51 1.98 3.62
CA PRO A 64 24.85 2.71 4.69
C PRO A 64 23.70 3.55 4.14
N LEU A 65 22.50 3.25 4.59
CA LEU A 65 21.29 3.94 4.16
C LEU A 65 21.14 5.28 4.88
N GLN A 66 20.78 6.32 4.13
CA GLN A 66 20.46 7.64 4.65
C GLN A 66 18.94 7.83 4.74
N GLY A 67 18.47 8.68 5.65
CA GLY A 67 17.05 8.97 5.80
C GLY A 67 16.38 9.48 4.52
N SER A 68 17.13 10.25 3.71
CA SER A 68 16.67 10.82 2.44
C SER A 68 16.57 9.81 1.31
N ASP A 69 17.10 8.59 1.47
CA ASP A 69 17.04 7.55 0.45
C ASP A 69 15.61 7.05 0.24
N PRO A 70 15.27 6.58 -0.98
CA PRO A 70 13.98 5.96 -1.24
C PRO A 70 13.74 4.78 -0.29
N LEU A 71 12.54 4.66 0.27
CA LEU A 71 12.20 3.52 1.13
C LEU A 71 12.27 2.21 0.33
N PHE A 72 11.81 2.22 -0.92
CA PHE A 72 11.94 1.11 -1.86
C PHE A 72 12.75 1.56 -3.08
N ALA A 73 13.84 0.83 -3.34
CA ALA A 73 14.84 1.22 -4.33
C ALA A 73 15.04 0.17 -5.44
N THR A 74 15.58 0.62 -6.57
CA THR A 74 16.01 -0.23 -7.69
C THR A 74 17.18 -1.10 -7.26
N THR A 75 17.22 -2.33 -7.77
CA THR A 75 18.41 -3.15 -7.79
C THR A 75 19.31 -2.74 -8.95
N ALA A 76 20.59 -3.11 -8.90
CA ALA A 76 21.49 -2.90 -10.03
C ALA A 76 20.99 -3.71 -11.24
N CYS A 77 20.99 -3.08 -12.41
CA CYS A 77 20.77 -3.76 -13.68
C CYS A 77 22.13 -3.97 -14.34
N VAL A 78 22.44 -5.21 -14.72
CA VAL A 78 23.67 -5.57 -15.42
C VAL A 78 23.37 -6.04 -16.84
N ASP A 79 24.26 -5.74 -17.79
CA ASP A 79 24.19 -6.30 -19.13
C ASP A 79 24.70 -7.76 -19.15
N ARG A 80 24.67 -8.40 -20.32
CA ARG A 80 25.17 -9.78 -20.49
C ARG A 80 26.68 -9.91 -20.22
N GLY A 81 27.43 -8.81 -20.28
CA GLY A 81 28.86 -8.75 -20.00
C GLY A 81 29.18 -8.47 -18.53
N GLY A 82 28.17 -8.31 -17.66
CA GLY A 82 28.35 -8.03 -16.24
C GLY A 82 28.55 -6.55 -15.91
N ASN A 83 28.44 -5.63 -16.88
CA ASN A 83 28.58 -4.20 -16.62
C ASN A 83 27.29 -3.62 -16.04
N ILE A 84 27.41 -2.74 -15.05
CA ILE A 84 26.27 -2.05 -14.45
C ILE A 84 25.69 -1.04 -15.46
N VAL A 85 24.51 -1.34 -16.00
CA VAL A 85 23.73 -0.46 -16.89
C VAL A 85 22.93 0.55 -16.08
N THR A 86 22.48 0.18 -14.88
CA THR A 86 21.77 1.10 -13.99
C THR A 86 22.16 0.81 -12.54
N ALA A 87 22.66 1.82 -11.84
CA ALA A 87 23.02 1.71 -10.44
C ALA A 87 21.82 1.36 -9.55
N ALA A 88 22.08 0.61 -8.49
CA ALA A 88 21.12 0.34 -7.42
C ALA A 88 20.80 1.62 -6.62
N GLY A 89 19.79 1.56 -5.75
CA GLY A 89 19.51 2.63 -4.79
C GLY A 89 18.63 3.76 -5.33
N LYS A 90 18.27 3.76 -6.62
CA LYS A 90 17.39 4.78 -7.19
C LYS A 90 15.91 4.51 -6.84
N ARG A 91 15.10 5.55 -6.88
CA ARG A 91 13.65 5.45 -6.65
C ARG A 91 12.99 4.51 -7.68
N LEU A 92 12.14 3.59 -7.22
CA LEU A 92 11.31 2.79 -8.12
C LEU A 92 10.25 3.65 -8.82
N SER A 93 10.14 3.52 -10.14
CA SER A 93 9.02 4.13 -10.89
C SER A 93 7.70 3.42 -10.57
N THR A 94 6.57 4.10 -10.77
CA THR A 94 5.24 3.48 -10.62
C THR A 94 5.05 2.28 -11.55
N ARG A 95 5.67 2.30 -12.74
CA ARG A 95 5.71 1.16 -13.68
C ARG A 95 6.50 -0.02 -13.12
N ALA A 96 7.66 0.23 -12.50
CA ALA A 96 8.45 -0.83 -11.87
C ALA A 96 7.70 -1.47 -10.70
N ILE A 97 7.09 -0.66 -9.83
CA ILE A 97 6.22 -1.12 -8.75
C ILE A 97 5.07 -1.95 -9.33
N HIS A 98 4.45 -1.48 -10.43
CA HIS A 98 3.36 -2.20 -11.05
C HIS A 98 3.78 -3.59 -11.52
N ARG A 99 4.96 -3.70 -12.14
CA ARG A 99 5.54 -4.98 -12.57
C ARG A 99 5.79 -5.91 -11.40
N ILE A 100 6.46 -5.44 -10.35
CA ILE A 100 6.79 -6.24 -9.14
C ILE A 100 5.51 -6.79 -8.51
N ILE A 101 4.47 -5.95 -8.36
CA ILE A 101 3.22 -6.39 -7.75
C ILE A 101 2.46 -7.35 -8.67
N THR A 102 2.47 -7.11 -9.98
CA THR A 102 1.82 -8.02 -10.94
C THR A 102 2.45 -9.41 -10.90
N GLU A 103 3.77 -9.48 -10.83
CA GLU A 103 4.51 -10.73 -10.65
C GLU A 103 4.14 -11.41 -9.33
N GLY A 104 4.09 -10.66 -8.22
CA GLY A 104 3.61 -11.18 -6.94
C GLY A 104 2.18 -11.76 -7.00
N LEU A 105 1.26 -11.08 -7.70
CA LEU A 105 -0.11 -11.56 -7.90
C LEU A 105 -0.16 -12.86 -8.74
N LEU A 106 0.73 -13.00 -9.73
CA LEU A 106 0.86 -14.21 -10.55
C LEU A 106 1.39 -15.37 -9.71
N LEU A 107 2.47 -15.15 -8.96
CA LEU A 107 3.09 -16.16 -8.08
C LEU A 107 2.13 -16.63 -6.98
N ALA A 108 1.28 -15.74 -6.47
CA ALA A 108 0.25 -16.08 -5.49
C ALA A 108 -0.99 -16.76 -6.11
N GLY A 109 -1.08 -16.92 -7.44
CA GLY A 109 -2.22 -17.55 -8.11
C GLY A 109 -3.51 -16.72 -8.09
N VAL A 110 -3.44 -15.43 -7.74
CA VAL A 110 -4.61 -14.54 -7.60
C VAL A 110 -4.79 -13.56 -8.76
N LYS A 111 -3.86 -13.53 -9.72
CA LYS A 111 -3.97 -12.67 -10.91
C LYS A 111 -5.06 -13.20 -11.85
N LYS A 112 -6.18 -12.47 -11.93
CA LYS A 112 -7.30 -12.70 -12.88
C LYS A 112 -7.53 -11.45 -13.76
N PRO A 113 -8.35 -11.53 -14.83
CA PRO A 113 -8.87 -10.35 -15.52
C PRO A 113 -9.49 -9.37 -14.51
N GLY A 114 -9.26 -8.06 -14.68
CA GLY A 114 -9.74 -7.01 -13.76
C GLY A 114 -8.90 -6.81 -12.49
N ILE A 115 -8.16 -7.81 -12.00
CA ILE A 115 -7.27 -7.64 -10.84
C ILE A 115 -5.97 -6.99 -11.28
N VAL A 116 -5.75 -5.73 -10.88
CA VAL A 116 -4.57 -4.94 -11.16
C VAL A 116 -3.96 -4.40 -9.87
N VAL A 117 -2.83 -3.70 -9.97
CA VAL A 117 -2.11 -3.19 -8.79
C VAL A 117 -2.94 -2.21 -7.97
N HIS A 118 -3.79 -1.42 -8.63
CA HIS A 118 -4.71 -0.54 -7.93
C HIS A 118 -5.81 -1.29 -7.17
N SER A 119 -6.17 -2.51 -7.61
CA SER A 119 -7.12 -3.36 -6.90
C SER A 119 -6.67 -3.64 -5.46
N LEU A 120 -5.36 -3.75 -5.17
CA LEU A 120 -4.88 -3.90 -3.79
C LEU A 120 -5.27 -2.74 -2.88
N ARG A 121 -5.33 -1.51 -3.43
CA ARG A 121 -5.80 -0.35 -2.67
C ARG A 121 -7.30 -0.45 -2.44
N HIS A 122 -8.08 -0.87 -3.44
CA HIS A 122 -9.53 -1.04 -3.34
C HIS A 122 -9.93 -2.16 -2.39
N SER A 123 -9.17 -3.26 -2.32
CA SER A 123 -9.46 -4.34 -1.38
C SER A 123 -9.23 -3.96 0.09
N THR A 124 -8.39 -2.95 0.37
CA THR A 124 -8.08 -2.54 1.76
C THR A 124 -9.33 -2.08 2.54
N PRO A 125 -10.13 -1.09 2.06
CA PRO A 125 -11.33 -0.66 2.76
C PRO A 125 -12.38 -1.76 2.85
N THR A 126 -12.59 -2.53 1.78
CA THR A 126 -13.53 -3.67 1.77
C THR A 126 -13.16 -4.69 2.86
N PHE A 127 -11.89 -5.11 2.95
CA PHE A 127 -11.46 -6.01 4.02
C PHE A 127 -11.59 -5.41 5.42
N ALA A 128 -11.32 -4.12 5.59
CA ALA A 128 -11.51 -3.48 6.88
C ALA A 128 -12.99 -3.48 7.30
N LEU A 129 -13.90 -3.14 6.39
CA LEU A 129 -15.34 -3.12 6.62
C LEU A 129 -15.90 -4.53 6.89
N LEU A 130 -15.46 -5.54 6.15
CA LEU A 130 -15.81 -6.95 6.39
C LEU A 130 -15.34 -7.48 7.75
N ASN A 131 -14.40 -6.79 8.41
CA ASN A 131 -13.94 -7.10 9.78
C ASN A 131 -14.47 -6.06 10.77
N ASP A 132 -15.67 -5.53 10.53
CA ASP A 132 -16.41 -4.61 11.41
C ASP A 132 -15.68 -3.30 11.76
N ALA A 133 -14.75 -2.85 10.90
CA ALA A 133 -14.13 -1.55 11.11
C ALA A 133 -15.15 -0.43 10.87
N ASN A 134 -15.24 0.51 11.82
CA ASN A 134 -16.10 1.68 11.67
C ASN A 134 -15.79 2.46 10.36
N PRO A 135 -16.80 2.79 9.51
CA PRO A 135 -16.58 3.45 8.23
C PRO A 135 -15.81 4.78 8.30
N THR A 136 -16.00 5.59 9.34
CA THR A 136 -15.24 6.83 9.53
C THR A 136 -13.76 6.56 9.78
N ARG A 137 -13.41 5.46 10.46
CA ARG A 137 -12.00 5.03 10.61
C ARG A 137 -11.43 4.55 9.27
N VAL A 138 -12.21 3.85 8.46
CA VAL A 138 -11.83 3.42 7.11
C VAL A 138 -11.58 4.62 6.20
N GLN A 139 -12.43 5.64 6.23
CA GLN A 139 -12.24 6.90 5.49
C GLN A 139 -10.89 7.54 5.83
N LYS A 140 -10.57 7.65 7.14
CA LYS A 140 -9.30 8.20 7.63
C LYS A 140 -8.10 7.36 7.19
N MET A 141 -8.18 6.03 7.34
CA MET A 141 -7.15 5.10 6.88
C MET A 141 -6.85 5.26 5.39
N MET A 142 -7.90 5.41 4.58
CA MET A 142 -7.78 5.53 3.12
C MET A 142 -7.43 6.93 2.63
N ARG A 143 -7.45 7.93 3.53
CA ARG A 143 -7.24 9.35 3.19
C ARG A 143 -8.22 9.81 2.12
N HIS A 144 -9.50 9.48 2.31
CA HIS A 144 -10.56 9.93 1.43
C HIS A 144 -11.04 11.32 1.87
N GLN A 145 -10.86 12.31 0.99
CA GLN A 145 -11.29 13.68 1.25
C GLN A 145 -12.80 13.79 1.47
N HIS A 146 -13.58 13.00 0.71
CA HIS A 146 -15.03 12.97 0.80
C HIS A 146 -15.51 11.60 1.27
N TYR A 147 -16.52 11.59 2.15
CA TYR A 147 -17.09 10.34 2.66
C TYR A 147 -17.73 9.50 1.56
N ALA A 148 -18.32 10.14 0.54
CA ALA A 148 -18.91 9.48 -0.63
C ALA A 148 -17.96 8.47 -1.32
N THR A 149 -16.64 8.66 -1.25
CA THR A 149 -15.68 7.66 -1.78
C THR A 149 -15.59 6.40 -0.91
N THR A 150 -15.81 6.54 0.39
CA THR A 150 -15.84 5.42 1.34
C THR A 150 -17.19 4.71 1.32
N GLU A 151 -18.27 5.46 1.13
CA GLU A 151 -19.65 4.97 1.03
C GLU A 151 -19.81 3.88 -0.04
N ILE A 152 -19.16 4.03 -1.20
CA ILE A 152 -19.13 2.99 -2.25
C ILE A 152 -18.73 1.61 -1.70
N TYR A 153 -17.74 1.55 -0.80
CA TYR A 153 -17.31 0.27 -0.22
C TYR A 153 -18.23 -0.21 0.91
N VAL A 154 -18.94 0.71 1.58
CA VAL A 154 -19.91 0.36 2.61
C VAL A 154 -21.10 -0.33 1.95
N GLU A 155 -21.63 0.26 0.87
CA GLU A 155 -22.71 -0.32 0.07
C GLU A 155 -22.31 -1.69 -0.48
N GLU A 156 -21.13 -1.82 -1.10
CA GLU A 156 -20.63 -3.10 -1.64
C GLU A 156 -20.51 -4.20 -0.56
N VAL A 157 -20.09 -3.86 0.66
CA VAL A 157 -20.01 -4.83 1.77
C VAL A 157 -21.37 -5.19 2.32
N GLN A 158 -22.31 -4.23 2.40
CA GLN A 158 -23.68 -4.50 2.81
C GLN A 158 -24.40 -5.43 1.83
N GLU A 159 -24.30 -5.15 0.52
CA GLU A 159 -24.85 -6.04 -0.52
C GLU A 159 -24.28 -7.46 -0.45
N LEU A 160 -23.00 -7.61 -0.08
CA LEU A 160 -22.35 -8.92 0.03
C LEU A 160 -22.80 -9.72 1.27
N LEU A 161 -23.06 -9.06 2.40
CA LEU A 161 -23.35 -9.71 3.68
C LEU A 161 -24.85 -9.92 3.91
N GLU A 162 -25.65 -8.91 3.58
CA GLU A 162 -27.08 -8.84 3.86
C GLU A 162 -27.76 -8.16 2.67
N GLY A 163 -27.97 -8.92 1.60
CA GLY A 163 -28.76 -8.45 0.47
C GLY A 163 -30.14 -8.03 0.97
N ALA A 164 -30.63 -6.85 0.54
CA ALA A 164 -31.94 -6.37 0.95
C ALA A 164 -33.06 -7.36 0.59
N GLU A 165 -32.82 -8.21 -0.41
CA GLU A 165 -33.65 -9.32 -0.84
C GLU A 165 -33.90 -10.36 0.27
N ASP A 166 -32.92 -10.61 1.15
CA ASP A 166 -33.05 -11.59 2.23
C ASP A 166 -34.10 -11.15 3.25
N ALA A 167 -34.24 -9.84 3.49
CA ALA A 167 -35.27 -9.27 4.35
C ALA A 167 -36.69 -9.41 3.78
N VAL A 168 -36.84 -9.58 2.45
CA VAL A 168 -38.14 -9.74 1.79
C VAL A 168 -38.68 -11.17 1.92
N THR A 169 -37.80 -12.16 2.09
CA THR A 169 -38.19 -13.58 2.18
C THR A 169 -38.78 -14.01 3.54
N GLN A 170 -38.84 -13.12 4.53
CA GLN A 170 -39.38 -13.40 5.86
C GLN A 170 -40.88 -13.09 6.02
N ILE A 171 -41.63 -13.00 4.90
CA ILE A 171 -43.09 -12.82 4.87
C ILE A 171 -43.78 -14.16 4.59
#